data_AF-A0A935MNI7-F1
#
_entry.id   AF-A0A935MNI7-F1
#
_cell.length_a   1.000
_cell.length_b   1.000
_cell.length_c   1.000
_cell.angle_alpha   90.00
_cell.angle_beta   90.00
_cell.angle_gamma   90.00
#
_symmetry.space_group_name_H-M   'P 1'
#
loop_
_entity.id
_entity.type
_entity.pdbx_description
1 polymer ?
#
loop_
_entity_poly.entity_id
_entity_poly.type
_entity_poly.pdbx_seq_one_letter_code
_entity_poly.pdbx_strand_id
1 'polypeptide(L)'
;MLLLHVLQVNIHPVVCFWLLAVYYLLLAFTPTIGFTELPIRAAASVQLLQVFSANILGIEVASFGIWLINLVLPAIIGSILILKVKIIKEND
;
A
#
# COMPACT_ATOMS: atom_id res chain seq x y z
N MET A 1 1.30 10.01 1.73
CA MET A 1 1.82 11.33 1.26
C MET A 1 3.26 11.26 0.82
N LEU A 2 4.20 10.78 1.65
CA LEU A 2 5.63 10.83 1.35
C LEU A 2 5.98 10.15 0.01
N LEU A 3 5.50 8.93 -0.24
CA LEU A 3 5.76 8.24 -1.51
C LEU A 3 5.20 8.99 -2.73
N LEU A 4 3.99 9.57 -2.60
CA LEU A 4 3.37 10.38 -3.66
C LEU A 4 4.24 11.60 -3.98
N HIS A 5 4.80 12.25 -2.96
CA HIS A 5 5.67 13.41 -3.15
C HIS A 5 7.01 13.03 -3.80
N VAL A 6 7.63 11.93 -3.34
CA VAL A 6 8.86 11.38 -3.95
C VAL A 6 8.64 11.03 -5.43
N LEU A 7 7.47 10.48 -5.76
CA LEU A 7 7.10 10.09 -7.13
C LEU A 7 6.53 11.25 -7.97
N GLN A 8 6.72 12.49 -7.53
CA GLN A 8 6.31 13.70 -8.27
C GLN A 8 4.79 13.77 -8.54
N VAL A 9 3.96 13.24 -7.63
CA VAL A 9 2.51 13.41 -7.65
C VAL A 9 2.18 14.72 -6.92
N ASN A 10 2.16 15.81 -7.70
CA ASN A 10 1.99 17.17 -7.19
C ASN A 10 0.52 17.47 -6.86
N ILE A 11 0.13 17.18 -5.62
CA ILE A 11 -1.19 17.50 -5.06
C ILE A 11 -0.99 18.35 -3.82
N HIS A 12 -1.81 19.39 -3.64
CA HIS A 12 -1.77 20.23 -2.45
C HIS A 12 -1.86 19.38 -1.16
N PRO A 13 -0.94 19.52 -0.18
CA PRO A 13 -0.84 18.58 0.94
C PRO A 13 -2.12 18.40 1.76
N VAL A 14 -2.86 19.48 1.98
CA VAL A 14 -4.15 19.44 2.72
C VAL A 14 -5.20 18.65 1.93
N VAL A 15 -5.26 18.82 0.61
CA VAL A 15 -6.20 18.08 -0.25
C VAL A 15 -5.79 16.61 -0.31
N CYS A 16 -4.50 16.34 -0.45
CA CYS A 16 -3.93 15.00 -0.42
C CYS A 16 -4.26 14.27 0.89
N PHE A 17 -4.31 14.98 2.03
CA PHE A 17 -4.70 14.42 3.32
C PHE A 17 -6.11 13.85 3.29
N TRP A 18 -7.07 14.68 2.88
CA TRP A 18 -8.47 14.29 2.79
C TRP A 18 -8.68 13.20 1.75
N LEU A 19 -8.01 13.27 0.60
CA LEU A 19 -8.08 12.22 -0.43
C LEU A 19 -7.57 10.87 0.10
N LEU A 20 -6.46 10.86 0.84
CA LEU A 20 -5.95 9.64 1.45
C LEU A 20 -6.89 9.11 2.54
N ALA A 21 -7.53 9.98 3.32
CA ALA A 21 -8.53 9.57 4.30
C ALA A 21 -9.73 8.88 3.63
N VAL A 22 -10.27 9.49 2.56
CA VAL A 22 -11.35 8.90 1.76
C VAL A 22 -10.90 7.59 1.10
N TYR A 23 -9.69 7.54 0.55
CA TYR A 23 -9.12 6.33 -0.03
C TYR A 23 -9.07 5.17 0.97
N TYR A 24 -8.52 5.40 2.16
CA TYR A 24 -8.47 4.35 3.19
C TYR A 24 -9.85 3.97 3.72
N LEU A 25 -10.78 4.92 3.80
CA LEU A 25 -12.17 4.64 4.15
C LEU A 25 -12.84 3.72 3.11
N LEU A 26 -12.65 3.98 1.82
CA LEU A 26 -13.17 3.14 0.73
C LEU A 26 -12.58 1.73 0.79
N LEU A 27 -11.28 1.61 1.05
CA LEU A 27 -10.63 0.31 1.24
C LEU A 27 -11.14 -0.43 2.47
N ALA A 28 -11.49 0.27 3.55
CA ALA A 28 -12.04 -0.35 4.75
C ALA A 28 -13.43 -1.00 4.49
N PHE A 29 -14.22 -0.44 3.58
CA PHE A 29 -15.49 -1.03 3.16
C PHE A 29 -15.35 -2.10 2.09
N THR A 30 -14.22 -2.15 1.37
CA THR A 30 -14.03 -3.11 0.28
C THR A 30 -13.58 -4.44 0.87
N PRO A 31 -14.38 -5.51 0.78
CA PRO A 31 -13.96 -6.83 1.25
C PRO A 31 -12.91 -7.38 0.29
N THR A 32 -11.64 -7.33 0.69
CA THR A 32 -10.51 -7.85 -0.09
C THR A 32 -9.91 -9.08 0.56
N ILE A 33 -9.49 -10.05 -0.26
CA ILE A 33 -8.89 -11.31 0.23
C ILE A 33 -7.64 -11.64 -0.59
N GLY A 34 -6.53 -11.89 0.09
CA GLY A 34 -5.28 -12.36 -0.54
C GLY A 34 -4.77 -11.39 -1.61
N PHE A 35 -4.38 -11.92 -2.77
CA PHE A 35 -3.75 -11.13 -3.85
C PHE A 35 -4.67 -10.11 -4.53
N THR A 36 -6.00 -10.18 -4.31
CA THR A 36 -6.96 -9.23 -4.90
C THR A 36 -6.82 -7.81 -4.34
N GLU A 37 -6.21 -7.67 -3.17
CA GLU A 37 -5.95 -6.38 -2.53
C GLU A 37 -5.13 -5.43 -3.40
N LEU A 38 -4.17 -5.97 -4.18
CA LEU A 38 -3.22 -5.15 -4.90
C LEU A 38 -3.85 -4.43 -6.11
N PRO A 39 -4.53 -5.11 -7.05
CA PRO A 39 -5.21 -4.44 -8.16
C PRO A 39 -6.30 -3.47 -7.69
N ILE A 40 -7.03 -3.83 -6.64
CA ILE A 40 -8.11 -2.99 -6.08
C ILE A 40 -7.52 -1.70 -5.51
N ARG A 41 -6.42 -1.78 -4.75
CA ARG A 41 -5.71 -0.60 -4.24
C ARG A 41 -5.16 0.29 -5.35
N ALA A 42 -4.57 -0.30 -6.38
CA ALA A 42 -4.08 0.46 -7.53
C ALA A 42 -5.23 1.22 -8.22
N ALA A 43 -6.30 0.52 -8.59
CA ALA A 43 -7.46 1.11 -9.27
C ALA A 43 -8.14 2.20 -8.43
N ALA A 44 -8.38 1.96 -7.14
CA ALA A 44 -9.00 2.94 -6.24
C ALA A 44 -8.12 4.18 -6.06
N SER A 45 -6.80 4.01 -5.96
CA SER A 45 -5.87 5.14 -5.84
C SER A 45 -5.87 6.00 -7.10
N VAL A 46 -5.85 5.39 -8.28
CA VAL A 46 -5.93 6.11 -9.56
C VAL A 46 -7.25 6.83 -9.69
N GLN A 47 -8.39 6.16 -9.43
CA GLN A 47 -9.71 6.81 -9.54
C GLN A 47 -9.83 8.09 -8.72
N LEU A 48 -9.29 8.11 -7.49
CA LEU A 48 -9.37 9.28 -6.61
C LEU A 48 -8.33 10.35 -6.94
N LEU A 49 -7.09 9.95 -7.23
CA LEU A 49 -5.96 10.89 -7.34
C LEU A 49 -5.75 11.42 -8.75
N GLN A 50 -6.21 10.72 -9.80
CA GLN A 50 -6.04 11.15 -11.20
C GLN A 50 -6.72 12.50 -11.52
N VAL A 51 -7.76 12.85 -10.75
CA VAL A 51 -8.47 14.14 -10.89
C VAL A 51 -7.56 15.32 -10.49
N PHE A 52 -6.55 15.06 -9.65
CA PHE A 52 -5.64 16.09 -9.11
C PHE A 52 -4.22 15.98 -9.68
N SER A 53 -3.86 14.88 -10.32
CA SER A 53 -2.54 14.69 -10.92
C SER A 53 -2.59 13.79 -12.14
N ALA A 54 -1.96 14.22 -13.24
CA ALA A 54 -1.83 13.43 -14.46
C ALA A 54 -0.79 12.29 -14.35
N ASN A 55 -0.01 12.25 -13.26
CA ASN A 55 1.05 11.25 -13.07
C ASN A 55 0.47 9.93 -12.51
N ILE A 56 -0.26 9.21 -13.36
CA ILE A 56 -0.91 7.93 -13.02
C ILE A 56 0.14 6.89 -12.60
N LEU A 57 1.26 6.79 -13.32
CA LEU A 57 2.35 5.88 -12.98
C LEU A 57 2.89 6.15 -11.57
N GLY A 58 3.07 7.42 -11.21
CA GLY A 58 3.48 7.81 -9.86
C GLY A 58 2.46 7.40 -8.79
N ILE A 59 1.16 7.49 -9.08
CA ILE A 59 0.09 7.05 -8.17
C ILE A 59 0.11 5.52 -7.98
N GLU A 60 0.21 4.76 -9.07
CA GLU A 60 0.24 3.30 -9.02
C GLU A 60 1.46 2.77 -8.29
N VAL A 61 2.65 3.29 -8.62
CA VAL A 61 3.91 2.94 -7.94
C VAL A 61 3.85 3.36 -6.47
N ALA A 62 3.21 4.49 -6.14
CA ALA A 62 2.97 4.88 -4.75
C ALA A 62 2.11 3.87 -3.99
N SER A 63 1.00 3.45 -4.60
CA SER A 63 0.06 2.49 -4.01
C SER A 63 0.71 1.12 -3.82
N PHE A 64 1.44 0.64 -4.83
CA PHE A 64 2.22 -0.59 -4.79
C PHE A 64 3.31 -0.55 -3.70
N GLY A 65 4.10 0.52 -3.65
CA GLY A 65 5.16 0.67 -2.65
C GLY A 65 4.64 0.69 -1.21
N ILE A 66 3.50 1.34 -0.97
CA ILE A 66 2.84 1.30 0.35
C ILE A 66 2.36 -0.11 0.68
N TRP A 67 1.81 -0.85 -0.29
CA TRP A 67 1.39 -2.23 -0.07
C TRP A 67 2.57 -3.16 0.25
N LEU A 68 3.72 -2.98 -0.42
CA LEU A 68 4.94 -3.71 -0.10
C LEU A 68 5.38 -3.48 1.36
N ILE A 69 5.38 -2.21 1.79
CA ILE A 69 5.78 -1.84 3.16
C ILE A 69 4.80 -2.40 4.20
N ASN A 70 3.50 -2.32 3.93
CA ASN A 70 2.47 -2.67 4.91
C ASN A 70 2.18 -4.17 5.00
N LEU A 71 2.36 -4.93 3.92
CA LEU A 71 1.99 -6.35 3.88
C LEU A 71 3.19 -7.25 3.60
N VAL A 72 3.91 -7.01 2.50
CA VAL A 72 4.97 -7.92 2.05
C VAL A 72 6.14 -7.94 3.01
N LEU A 73 6.61 -6.79 3.46
CA LEU A 73 7.74 -6.69 4.39
C LEU A 73 7.43 -7.41 5.73
N PRO A 74 6.30 -7.16 6.41
CA PRO A 74 5.90 -7.93 7.59
C PRO A 74 5.77 -9.43 7.34
N ALA A 75 5.21 -9.85 6.20
CA ALA A 75 5.06 -11.27 5.87
C ALA A 75 6.42 -11.97 5.71
N ILE A 76 7.37 -11.33 5.03
CA ILE A 76 8.74 -11.85 4.90
C ILE A 76 9.39 -11.97 6.28
N ILE A 77 9.36 -10.91 7.09
CA ILE A 77 9.95 -10.94 8.43
C ILE A 77 9.31 -12.03 9.30
N GLY A 78 7.98 -12.12 9.30
CA GLY A 78 7.24 -13.15 10.03
C GLY A 78 7.61 -14.56 9.59
N SER A 79 7.69 -14.83 8.29
CA SER A 79 8.09 -16.14 7.77
C SER A 79 9.50 -16.55 8.20
N ILE A 80 10.47 -15.61 8.16
CA ILE A 80 11.84 -15.86 8.63
C ILE A 80 11.86 -16.17 10.14
N LEU A 81 11.09 -15.42 10.94
CA LEU A 81 11.02 -15.65 12.40
C LEU A 81 10.44 -17.02 12.73
N ILE A 82 9.37 -17.45 12.05
CA ILE A 82 8.76 -18.78 12.23
C ILE A 82 9.76 -19.89 11.90
N LEU A 83 10.50 -19.76 10.79
CA LEU A 83 11.53 -20.72 10.40
C LEU A 83 12.64 -20.80 11.45
N LYS A 84 13.09 -19.66 11.99
CA LYS A 84 14.09 -19.62 13.07
C LYS A 84 13.61 -20.34 14.33
N VAL A 85 12.39 -20.09 14.78
CA VAL A 85 11.81 -20.74 15.96
C VAL A 85 11.71 -22.26 15.76
N LYS A 86 11.32 -22.71 14.57
CA LYS A 86 11.21 -24.13 14.26
C LYS A 86 12.57 -24.84 14.32
N ILE A 87 13.62 -24.24 13.76
CA ILE A 87 14.97 -24.80 13.75
C ILE A 87 15.54 -24.91 15.18
N ILE A 88 15.31 -23.92 16.05
CA ILE A 88 15.80 -23.97 17.44
C ILE A 88 15.14 -25.13 18.19
N LYS A 89 13.82 -25.29 18.07
CA LYS A 89 13.07 -26.34 18.75
C LYS A 89 13.40 -27.77 18.28
N GLU A 90 13.92 -27.92 17.07
CA GLU A 90 14.34 -29.22 16.52
C GLU A 90 15.75 -29.63 16.96
N ASN A 91 16.53 -28.71 17.53
CA ASN A 91 17.88 -28.96 18.05
C ASN A 91 17.93 -29.15 19.58
N ASP A 92 16.79 -29.09 20.28
CA ASP A 92 16.63 -29.44 21.70
C ASP A 92 15.93 -30.80 21.85
#